data_AF-A0A194V1R1-F1
#
_entry.id   AF-A0A194V1R1-F1
#
_cell.length_a   1.000
_cell.length_b   1.000
_cell.length_c   1.000
_cell.angle_alpha   90.00
_cell.angle_beta   90.00
_cell.angle_gamma   90.00
#
_symmetry.space_group_name_H-M   'P 1'
#
loop_
_entity.id
_entity.type
_entity.pdbx_description
1 polymer ?
#
loop_
_entity_poly.entity_id
_entity_poly.type
_entity_poly.pdbx_seq_one_letter_code
_entity_poly.pdbx_strand_id
1 'polypeptide(L)'
;MTADENMADPNREAIPGISDQILDPAIAEGVYIGIETCYLSQSDTVISINEFWQLYDDVVKMALDKLIPRLLDILTKNGQAIRPVLIHGDLWESNIGTDEESGEIYFWDACAYYAHHERDVAMWRCAHHQMTDEKYRGEYFKNYPPSEPRQEADDRNRLYSVEILMNNGLTFPGAKTRQLAVEELRYLIAKYFPEEYIGK
;
A
#
# COMPACT_ATOMS: atom_id res chain seq x y z
N MET A 1 -9.10 29.14 -20.12
CA MET A 1 -9.72 28.62 -18.89
C MET A 1 -8.58 28.18 -18.03
N THR A 2 -8.31 28.97 -16.99
CA THR A 2 -7.12 28.89 -16.14
C THR A 2 -7.17 27.62 -15.30
N ALA A 3 -6.02 26.96 -15.18
CA ALA A 3 -5.83 25.87 -14.24
C ALA A 3 -6.13 26.39 -12.83
N ASP A 4 -6.99 25.67 -12.11
CA ASP A 4 -7.34 25.97 -10.73
C ASP A 4 -6.18 25.53 -9.84
N GLU A 5 -5.31 26.48 -9.54
CA GLU A 5 -4.23 26.34 -8.56
C GLU A 5 -4.85 26.37 -7.15
N ASN A 6 -5.20 25.19 -6.63
CA ASN A 6 -5.15 24.76 -5.21
C ASN A 6 -6.15 23.62 -4.98
N MET A 7 -5.71 22.38 -5.20
CA MET A 7 -6.51 21.15 -5.02
C MET A 7 -6.05 20.33 -3.80
N ALA A 8 -6.14 20.93 -2.61
CA ALA A 8 -6.04 20.23 -1.33
C ALA A 8 -6.91 20.97 -0.29
N ASP A 9 -7.56 20.24 0.63
CA ASP A 9 -8.29 20.83 1.75
C ASP A 9 -7.35 21.78 2.52
N PRO A 10 -7.64 23.10 2.57
CA PRO A 10 -6.75 24.09 3.17
C PRO A 10 -6.57 23.93 4.69
N ASN A 11 -7.34 23.05 5.36
CA ASN A 11 -7.20 22.74 6.78
C ASN A 11 -6.49 21.41 7.06
N ARG A 12 -6.08 20.67 6.02
CA ARG A 12 -5.36 19.41 6.20
C ARG A 12 -3.87 19.68 6.34
N GLU A 13 -3.43 19.84 7.58
CA GLU A 13 -1.99 19.96 7.86
C GLU A 13 -1.26 18.66 7.50
N ALA A 14 -0.09 18.79 6.88
CA ALA A 14 0.87 17.69 6.77
C ALA A 14 1.15 17.16 8.19
N ILE A 15 1.24 15.83 8.36
CA ILE A 15 1.41 15.26 9.70
C ILE A 15 2.79 15.68 10.23
N PRO A 16 2.88 16.47 11.32
CA PRO A 16 4.15 17.06 11.73
C PRO A 16 5.15 16.00 12.21
N GLY A 17 6.37 16.03 11.67
CA GLY A 17 7.53 15.32 12.23
C GLY A 17 7.84 13.93 11.66
N ILE A 18 7.23 13.54 10.53
CA ILE A 18 7.47 12.19 9.97
C ILE A 18 8.59 12.13 8.92
N SER A 19 8.96 13.25 8.27
CA SER A 19 10.07 13.28 7.29
C SER A 19 11.47 13.05 7.89
N ASP A 20 11.59 13.04 9.23
CA ASP A 20 12.89 13.05 9.91
C ASP A 20 13.28 11.68 10.50
N GLN A 21 12.46 10.65 10.32
CA GLN A 21 12.79 9.28 10.74
C GLN A 21 13.63 8.61 9.65
N ILE A 22 14.92 8.41 9.93
CA ILE A 22 15.89 7.77 9.03
C ILE A 22 15.45 6.32 8.77
N LEU A 23 14.72 6.15 7.68
CA LEU A 23 14.49 4.88 7.01
C LEU A 23 15.62 4.67 6.00
N ASP A 24 15.97 3.42 5.70
CA ASP A 24 16.69 3.18 4.45
C ASP A 24 15.79 3.68 3.31
N PRO A 25 16.24 4.68 2.52
CA PRO A 25 15.40 5.41 1.57
C PRO A 25 14.77 4.53 0.48
N ALA A 26 15.20 3.27 0.36
CA ALA A 26 14.73 2.39 -0.69
C ALA A 26 13.41 1.62 -0.39
N ILE A 27 12.93 1.54 0.87
CA ILE A 27 11.87 0.55 1.22
C ILE A 27 10.72 1.10 2.04
N ALA A 28 11.00 1.61 3.23
CA ALA A 28 9.94 2.14 4.07
C ALA A 28 9.51 3.54 3.57
N GLU A 29 10.45 4.29 2.98
CA GLU A 29 10.15 5.57 2.32
C GLU A 29 9.13 5.40 1.18
N GLY A 30 9.24 4.35 0.36
CA GLY A 30 8.30 4.14 -0.76
C GLY A 30 6.85 3.89 -0.34
N VAL A 31 6.62 3.14 0.73
CA VAL A 31 5.26 2.81 1.22
C VAL A 31 4.69 3.93 2.06
N TYR A 32 5.54 4.57 2.86
CA TYR A 32 5.21 5.79 3.56
C TYR A 32 4.77 6.88 2.57
N ILE A 33 5.58 7.18 1.55
CA ILE A 33 5.28 8.13 0.47
C ILE A 33 4.00 7.72 -0.25
N GLY A 34 3.80 6.44 -0.56
CA GLY A 34 2.62 5.97 -1.26
C GLY A 34 1.31 6.25 -0.51
N ILE A 35 1.23 5.82 0.76
CA ILE A 35 0.06 6.03 1.60
C ILE A 35 -0.12 7.52 1.93
N GLU A 36 0.94 8.25 2.27
CA GLU A 36 0.88 9.69 2.55
C GLU A 36 0.46 10.49 1.32
N THR A 37 1.02 10.20 0.14
CA THR A 37 0.63 10.85 -1.12
C THR A 37 -0.84 10.60 -1.42
N CYS A 38 -1.30 9.36 -1.29
CA CYS A 38 -2.72 9.04 -1.50
C CYS A 38 -3.61 9.76 -0.47
N TYR A 39 -3.15 9.86 0.78
CA TYR A 39 -3.83 10.58 1.81
C TYR A 39 -3.94 12.06 1.44
N LEU A 40 -2.85 12.74 1.12
CA LEU A 40 -2.83 14.17 0.80
C LEU A 40 -3.52 14.53 -0.53
N SER A 41 -3.58 13.60 -1.50
CA SER A 41 -4.15 13.85 -2.84
C SER A 41 -5.68 13.75 -2.92
N GLN A 42 -6.38 13.72 -1.78
CA GLN A 42 -7.84 13.68 -1.74
C GLN A 42 -8.41 15.03 -2.22
N SER A 43 -8.94 15.08 -3.44
CA SER A 43 -9.57 16.28 -3.99
C SER A 43 -10.97 16.53 -3.42
N ASP A 44 -11.50 17.74 -3.56
CA ASP A 44 -12.87 18.09 -3.16
C ASP A 44 -13.93 17.18 -3.80
N THR A 45 -13.67 16.67 -5.01
CA THR A 45 -14.54 15.70 -5.68
C THR A 45 -14.51 14.36 -4.96
N VAL A 46 -13.33 13.87 -4.59
CA VAL A 46 -13.21 12.61 -3.85
C VAL A 46 -13.83 12.73 -2.45
N ILE A 47 -13.64 13.87 -1.79
CA ILE A 47 -14.20 14.16 -0.47
C ILE A 47 -15.72 14.30 -0.52
N SER A 48 -16.26 15.02 -1.50
CA SER A 48 -17.72 15.21 -1.62
C SER A 48 -18.47 13.93 -1.97
N ILE A 49 -17.87 13.05 -2.79
CA ILE A 49 -18.50 11.78 -3.18
C ILE A 49 -18.44 10.75 -2.06
N ASN A 50 -17.33 10.69 -1.33
CA ASN A 50 -17.13 9.69 -0.28
C ASN A 50 -17.55 10.18 1.12
N GLU A 51 -17.90 11.47 1.24
CA GLU A 51 -18.07 12.22 2.49
C GLU A 51 -16.79 12.28 3.36
N PHE A 52 -16.71 13.29 4.23
CA PHE A 52 -15.64 13.34 5.24
C PHE A 52 -15.85 12.16 6.21
N TRP A 53 -14.85 11.29 6.29
CA TRP A 53 -14.92 10.08 7.09
C TRP A 53 -13.83 10.12 8.14
N GLN A 54 -14.15 10.62 9.35
CA GLN A 54 -13.20 10.76 10.46
C GLN A 54 -12.41 9.47 10.73
N LEU A 55 -13.08 8.31 10.63
CA LEU A 55 -12.44 7.01 10.80
C LEU A 55 -11.34 6.77 9.76
N TYR A 56 -11.50 7.21 8.50
CA TYR A 56 -10.46 7.11 7.48
C TYR A 56 -9.20 7.89 7.90
N ASP A 57 -9.39 9.13 8.35
CA ASP A 57 -8.28 9.98 8.79
C ASP A 57 -7.58 9.39 10.01
N ASP A 58 -8.34 8.91 10.99
CA ASP A 58 -7.78 8.35 12.21
C ASP A 58 -6.95 7.09 11.93
N VAL A 59 -7.45 6.17 11.10
CA VAL A 59 -6.71 4.93 10.80
C VAL A 59 -5.50 5.19 9.91
N VAL A 60 -5.56 6.15 8.99
CA VAL A 60 -4.41 6.49 8.14
C VAL A 60 -3.32 7.18 8.95
N LYS A 61 -3.67 8.13 9.84
CA LYS A 61 -2.70 8.75 10.76
C LYS A 61 -2.03 7.70 11.65
N MET A 62 -2.83 6.83 12.26
CA MET A 62 -2.33 5.71 13.06
C MET A 62 -1.43 4.77 12.23
N ALA A 63 -1.77 4.54 10.96
CA ALA A 63 -0.94 3.74 10.07
C ALA A 63 0.44 4.37 9.83
N LEU A 64 0.45 5.66 9.47
CA LEU A 64 1.65 6.43 9.20
C LEU A 64 2.54 6.56 10.45
N ASP A 65 1.95 6.87 11.60
CA ASP A 65 2.68 7.19 12.84
C ASP A 65 3.29 5.96 13.52
N LYS A 66 2.62 4.81 13.49
CA LYS A 66 3.11 3.63 14.24
C LYS A 66 3.06 2.31 13.49
N LEU A 67 2.04 2.07 12.65
CA LEU A 67 1.92 0.77 11.99
C LEU A 67 3.02 0.52 10.95
N ILE A 68 3.27 1.50 10.08
CA ILE A 68 4.32 1.42 9.06
C ILE A 68 5.70 1.24 9.73
N PRO A 69 6.13 2.09 10.68
CA PRO A 69 7.38 1.86 11.41
C PRO A 69 7.45 0.47 12.06
N ARG A 70 6.36 0.02 12.72
CA ARG A 70 6.34 -1.28 13.38
C ARG A 70 6.54 -2.44 12.41
N LEU A 71 5.90 -2.41 11.24
CA LEU A 71 5.95 -3.51 10.28
C LEU A 71 7.16 -3.47 9.34
N LEU A 72 7.71 -2.28 9.07
CA LEU A 72 8.77 -2.11 8.08
C LEU A 72 10.15 -1.87 8.69
N ASP A 73 10.30 -1.18 9.82
CA ASP A 73 11.62 -0.94 10.44
C ASP A 73 12.26 -2.23 10.94
N ILE A 74 11.43 -3.22 11.27
CA ILE A 74 11.91 -4.53 11.70
C ILE A 74 12.72 -5.24 10.61
N LEU A 75 12.49 -4.90 9.33
CA LEU A 75 13.20 -5.47 8.19
C LEU A 75 14.67 -5.05 8.13
N THR A 76 15.00 -3.89 8.71
CA THR A 76 16.38 -3.36 8.76
C THR A 76 16.99 -3.43 10.16
N LYS A 77 16.21 -3.86 11.14
CA LYS A 77 16.65 -3.99 12.53
C LYS A 77 17.81 -4.99 12.64
N ASN A 78 18.72 -4.72 13.58
CA ASN A 78 19.92 -5.53 13.84
C ASN A 78 20.95 -5.57 12.70
N GLY A 79 20.97 -4.55 11.83
CA GLY A 79 21.96 -4.44 10.76
C GLY A 79 21.67 -5.35 9.55
N GLN A 80 20.45 -5.89 9.47
CA GLN A 80 19.97 -6.49 8.23
C GLN A 80 19.76 -5.37 7.20
N ALA A 81 20.28 -5.56 6.00
CA ALA A 81 19.97 -4.70 4.88
C ALA A 81 19.00 -5.46 3.98
N ILE A 82 17.81 -4.89 3.74
CA ILE A 82 16.96 -5.41 2.68
C ILE A 82 17.55 -4.94 1.37
N ARG A 83 17.69 -5.87 0.43
CA ARG A 83 18.11 -5.56 -0.93
C ARG A 83 16.91 -5.02 -1.71
N PRO A 84 16.94 -3.77 -2.20
CA PRO A 84 15.92 -3.30 -3.13
C PRO A 84 15.98 -4.12 -4.41
N VAL A 85 14.82 -4.51 -4.93
CA VAL A 85 14.69 -5.20 -6.22
C VAL A 85 13.81 -4.39 -7.14
N LEU A 86 14.05 -4.50 -8.44
CA LEU A 86 13.15 -3.95 -9.43
C LEU A 86 11.82 -4.72 -9.36
N ILE A 87 10.74 -4.02 -9.07
CA ILE A 87 9.37 -4.57 -9.08
C ILE A 87 8.61 -4.06 -10.32
N HIS A 88 7.58 -4.79 -10.73
CA HIS A 88 6.71 -4.36 -11.83
C HIS A 88 5.84 -3.17 -11.42
N GLY A 89 5.35 -3.15 -10.17
CA GLY A 89 4.62 -2.02 -9.57
C GLY A 89 3.14 -1.94 -9.96
N ASP A 90 2.75 -2.55 -11.09
CA ASP A 90 1.35 -2.69 -11.52
C ASP A 90 1.01 -4.12 -11.98
N LEU A 91 1.35 -5.14 -11.19
CA LEU A 91 1.30 -6.54 -11.62
C LEU A 91 -0.06 -7.21 -11.32
N TRP A 92 -1.06 -6.98 -12.17
CA TRP A 92 -2.40 -7.59 -12.06
C TRP A 92 -2.81 -8.31 -13.36
N GLU A 93 -3.94 -9.02 -13.37
CA GLU A 93 -4.32 -9.92 -14.46
C GLU A 93 -4.37 -9.26 -15.85
N SER A 94 -4.71 -7.97 -15.94
CA SER A 94 -4.80 -7.28 -17.23
C SER A 94 -3.43 -6.86 -17.78
N ASN A 95 -2.38 -6.99 -16.97
CA ASN A 95 -0.98 -6.70 -17.30
C ASN A 95 -0.14 -7.98 -17.43
N ILE A 96 -0.80 -9.14 -17.48
CA ILE A 96 -0.18 -10.46 -17.63
C ILE A 96 -0.84 -11.15 -18.82
N GLY A 97 -0.04 -11.65 -19.75
CA GLY A 97 -0.52 -12.41 -20.90
C GLY A 97 0.29 -13.67 -21.11
N THR A 98 -0.34 -14.63 -21.77
CA THR A 98 0.33 -15.82 -22.27
C THR A 98 0.23 -15.78 -23.78
N ASP A 99 1.37 -15.83 -24.44
CA ASP A 99 1.40 -15.92 -25.90
C ASP A 99 0.84 -17.29 -26.34
N GLU A 100 -0.10 -17.27 -27.27
CA GLU A 100 -0.84 -18.48 -27.66
C GLU A 100 0.03 -19.49 -28.42
N GLU A 101 1.05 -19.04 -29.14
CA GLU A 101 1.91 -19.91 -29.96
C GLU A 101 3.02 -20.55 -29.14
N SER A 102 3.72 -19.74 -28.34
CA SER A 102 4.88 -20.17 -27.55
C SER A 102 4.52 -20.65 -26.15
N GLY A 103 3.39 -20.21 -25.59
CA GLY A 103 3.03 -20.44 -24.20
C GLY A 103 3.84 -19.61 -23.19
N GLU A 104 4.67 -18.67 -23.67
CA GLU A 104 5.49 -17.80 -22.82
C GLU A 104 4.64 -16.73 -22.13
N ILE A 105 5.04 -16.34 -20.92
CA ILE A 105 4.35 -15.30 -20.14
C ILE A 105 4.99 -13.94 -20.41
N TYR A 106 4.15 -12.95 -20.66
CA TYR A 106 4.52 -11.56 -20.89
C TYR A 106 3.90 -10.64 -19.85
N PHE A 107 4.62 -9.58 -19.53
CA PHE A 107 4.18 -8.49 -18.65
C PHE A 107 4.24 -7.17 -19.43
N TRP A 108 3.28 -6.26 -19.21
CA TRP A 108 3.25 -4.93 -19.81
C TRP A 108 2.69 -3.88 -18.84
N ASP A 109 2.76 -2.60 -19.23
CA ASP A 109 2.29 -1.45 -18.43
C ASP A 109 2.93 -1.35 -17.03
N ALA A 110 4.23 -1.68 -16.95
CA ALA A 110 4.98 -1.61 -15.72
C ALA A 110 5.11 -0.17 -15.19
N CYS A 111 4.70 0.02 -13.94
CA CYS A 111 5.07 1.18 -13.12
C CYS A 111 6.31 0.83 -12.29
N ALA A 112 7.41 0.51 -12.97
CA ALA A 112 8.56 -0.14 -12.35
C ALA A 112 9.43 0.82 -11.52
N TYR A 113 9.85 0.35 -10.34
CA TYR A 113 10.83 1.03 -9.48
C TYR A 113 11.49 0.03 -8.52
N TYR A 114 12.51 0.47 -7.79
CA TYR A 114 13.18 -0.35 -6.79
C TYR A 114 12.42 -0.32 -5.47
N ALA A 115 12.05 -1.49 -4.95
CA ALA A 115 11.30 -1.62 -3.70
C ALA A 115 11.63 -2.93 -2.97
N HIS A 116 10.98 -3.14 -1.83
CA HIS A 116 10.93 -4.45 -1.20
C HIS A 116 10.16 -5.45 -2.07
N HIS A 117 10.75 -6.62 -2.32
CA HIS A 117 10.21 -7.62 -3.24
C HIS A 117 8.78 -8.07 -2.89
N GLU A 118 8.44 -8.16 -1.59
CA GLU A 118 7.10 -8.54 -1.11
C GLU A 118 6.00 -7.56 -1.54
N ARG A 119 6.37 -6.35 -1.98
CA ARG A 119 5.42 -5.33 -2.43
C ARG A 119 4.80 -5.68 -3.78
N ASP A 120 5.51 -6.32 -4.69
CA ASP A 120 5.00 -6.53 -6.06
C ASP A 120 3.79 -7.48 -6.08
N VAL A 121 3.87 -8.54 -5.27
CA VAL A 121 2.78 -9.50 -5.08
C VAL A 121 1.67 -8.95 -4.17
N ALA A 122 1.69 -7.65 -3.87
CA ALA A 122 0.64 -6.99 -3.14
C ALA A 122 -0.63 -6.73 -3.90
N MET A 123 -0.47 -6.50 -5.19
CA MET A 123 -1.55 -6.34 -6.13
C MET A 123 -2.53 -7.52 -6.10
N TRP A 124 -2.00 -8.73 -5.95
CA TRP A 124 -2.77 -9.97 -5.93
C TRP A 124 -3.62 -10.15 -4.66
N ARG A 125 -3.66 -9.22 -3.70
CA ARG A 125 -4.64 -9.26 -2.59
C ARG A 125 -5.89 -8.47 -2.87
N CYS A 126 -5.81 -7.46 -3.72
CA CYS A 126 -6.86 -6.46 -3.81
C CYS A 126 -8.11 -7.07 -4.46
N ALA A 127 -9.21 -7.14 -3.71
CA ALA A 127 -10.45 -7.81 -4.12
C ALA A 127 -11.14 -7.23 -5.37
N HIS A 128 -10.65 -6.10 -5.89
CA HIS A 128 -11.12 -5.51 -7.15
C HIS A 128 -10.40 -6.08 -8.40
N HIS A 129 -9.43 -6.98 -8.19
CA HIS A 129 -8.74 -7.77 -9.21
C HIS A 129 -9.20 -9.23 -9.21
N GLN A 130 -8.90 -9.96 -10.28
CA GLN A 130 -9.29 -11.36 -10.46
C GLN A 130 -8.22 -12.33 -9.93
N MET A 131 -6.93 -11.95 -9.97
CA MET A 131 -5.83 -12.78 -9.45
C MET A 131 -5.66 -12.64 -7.94
N THR A 132 -6.67 -13.08 -7.16
CA THR A 132 -6.70 -12.88 -5.70
C THR A 132 -6.38 -14.11 -4.85
N ASP A 133 -6.41 -15.29 -5.47
CA ASP A 133 -6.16 -16.59 -4.81
C ASP A 133 -4.78 -16.62 -4.14
N GLU A 134 -4.73 -17.05 -2.88
CA GLU A 134 -3.51 -17.13 -2.08
C GLU A 134 -2.43 -18.01 -2.73
N LYS A 135 -2.82 -18.96 -3.59
CA LYS A 135 -1.88 -19.83 -4.31
C LYS A 135 -0.88 -19.06 -5.16
N TYR A 136 -1.25 -17.91 -5.73
CA TYR A 136 -0.35 -17.11 -6.56
C TYR A 136 0.79 -16.53 -5.72
N ARG A 137 0.44 -15.91 -4.59
CA ARG A 137 1.42 -15.38 -3.62
C ARG A 137 2.22 -16.51 -2.98
N GLY A 138 1.57 -17.63 -2.67
CA GLY A 138 2.22 -18.83 -2.16
C GLY A 138 3.28 -19.38 -3.12
N GLU A 139 3.00 -19.43 -4.42
CA GLU A 139 3.98 -19.88 -5.42
C GLU A 139 5.15 -18.91 -5.56
N TYR A 140 4.90 -17.61 -5.53
CA TYR A 140 5.96 -16.60 -5.48
C TYR A 140 6.88 -16.83 -4.27
N PHE A 141 6.31 -16.99 -3.06
CA PHE A 141 7.10 -17.17 -1.84
C PHE A 141 7.85 -18.51 -1.74
N LYS A 142 7.52 -19.51 -2.56
CA LYS A 142 8.35 -20.72 -2.72
C LYS A 142 9.66 -20.42 -3.46
N ASN A 143 9.63 -19.49 -4.42
CA ASN A 143 10.77 -19.15 -5.27
C ASN A 143 11.59 -17.98 -4.70
N TYR A 144 10.90 -17.03 -4.05
CA TYR A 144 11.51 -15.89 -3.38
C TYR A 144 11.00 -15.80 -1.93
N PRO A 145 11.69 -16.47 -0.98
CA PRO A 145 11.21 -16.58 0.40
C PRO A 145 10.97 -15.22 1.06
N PRO A 146 9.99 -15.10 1.98
CA PRO A 146 9.74 -13.86 2.70
C PRO A 146 10.94 -13.41 3.54
N SER A 147 11.07 -12.10 3.69
CA SER A 147 12.02 -11.46 4.58
C SER A 147 11.70 -11.78 6.04
N GLU A 148 12.72 -11.81 6.90
CA GLU A 148 12.50 -11.93 8.33
C GLU A 148 11.91 -10.63 8.91
N PRO A 149 10.99 -10.70 9.90
CA PRO A 149 10.37 -11.91 10.45
C PRO A 149 9.33 -12.51 9.50
N ARG A 150 9.47 -13.78 9.14
CA ARG A 150 8.59 -14.44 8.15
C ARG A 150 7.13 -14.54 8.60
N GLN A 151 6.89 -14.66 9.90
CA GLN A 151 5.53 -14.71 10.45
C GLN A 151 4.72 -13.42 10.25
N GLU A 152 5.39 -12.30 9.94
CA GLU A 152 4.72 -11.01 9.66
C GLU A 152 4.66 -10.72 8.15
N ALA A 153 5.09 -11.65 7.29
CA ALA A 153 5.11 -11.43 5.83
C ALA A 153 3.72 -11.18 5.26
N ASP A 154 2.71 -11.94 5.69
CA ASP A 154 1.33 -11.72 5.24
C ASP A 154 0.79 -10.36 5.70
N ASP A 155 1.18 -9.89 6.90
CA ASP A 155 0.77 -8.58 7.42
C ASP A 155 1.46 -7.42 6.68
N ARG A 156 2.76 -7.55 6.37
CA ARG A 156 3.48 -6.57 5.53
C ARG A 156 2.88 -6.49 4.14
N ASN A 157 2.58 -7.64 3.57
CA ASN A 157 1.90 -7.75 2.30
C ASN A 157 0.53 -7.04 2.44
N ARG A 158 -0.32 -7.38 3.41
CA ARG A 158 -1.58 -6.66 3.69
C ARG A 158 -1.41 -5.14 3.73
N LEU A 159 -0.41 -4.63 4.45
CA LEU A 159 -0.06 -3.21 4.48
C LEU A 159 0.26 -2.65 3.07
N TYR A 160 1.08 -3.34 2.28
CA TYR A 160 1.40 -2.91 0.91
C TYR A 160 0.18 -2.83 -0.02
N SER A 161 -0.88 -3.60 0.24
CA SER A 161 -2.10 -3.52 -0.57
C SER A 161 -2.95 -2.28 -0.28
N VAL A 162 -2.74 -1.62 0.86
CA VAL A 162 -3.50 -0.42 1.27
C VAL A 162 -3.29 0.73 0.29
N GLU A 163 -2.04 0.96 -0.13
CA GLU A 163 -1.71 2.00 -1.11
C GLU A 163 -2.44 1.77 -2.44
N ILE A 164 -2.50 0.53 -2.90
CA ILE A 164 -3.19 0.15 -4.15
C ILE A 164 -4.69 0.43 -4.04
N LEU A 165 -5.29 0.06 -2.91
CA LEU A 165 -6.70 0.31 -2.62
C LEU A 165 -7.01 1.80 -2.52
N MET A 166 -6.15 2.59 -1.87
CA MET A 166 -6.29 4.03 -1.77
C MET A 166 -6.15 4.70 -3.15
N ASN A 167 -5.14 4.32 -3.93
CA ASN A 167 -4.90 4.84 -5.27
C ASN A 167 -6.09 4.55 -6.21
N ASN A 168 -6.66 3.35 -6.13
CA ASN A 168 -7.87 3.01 -6.86
C ASN A 168 -9.06 3.90 -6.43
N GLY A 169 -9.24 4.11 -5.11
CA GLY A 169 -10.31 4.97 -4.59
C GLY A 169 -10.16 6.46 -4.95
N LEU A 170 -8.94 6.94 -5.19
CA LEU A 170 -8.67 8.28 -5.73
C LEU A 170 -9.02 8.36 -7.22
N THR A 171 -8.60 7.35 -7.99
CA THR A 171 -8.82 7.28 -9.44
C THR A 171 -10.30 7.10 -9.78
N PHE A 172 -11.02 6.34 -8.95
CA PHE A 172 -12.43 6.03 -9.12
C PHE A 172 -13.22 6.45 -7.86
N PRO A 173 -13.58 7.74 -7.73
CA PRO A 173 -14.38 8.22 -6.59
C PRO A 173 -15.66 7.40 -6.40
N GLY A 174 -15.99 7.03 -5.16
CA GLY A 174 -17.11 6.14 -4.83
C GLY A 174 -16.81 4.65 -4.96
N ALA A 175 -15.60 4.26 -5.37
CA ALA A 175 -15.18 2.86 -5.34
C ALA A 175 -15.09 2.33 -3.90
N LYS A 176 -15.46 1.05 -3.72
CA LYS A 176 -15.40 0.36 -2.42
C LYS A 176 -13.97 0.20 -1.89
N THR A 177 -12.97 0.40 -2.73
CA THR A 177 -11.54 0.23 -2.40
C THR A 177 -11.07 1.17 -1.29
N ARG A 178 -11.63 2.38 -1.17
CA ARG A 178 -11.36 3.26 -0.01
C ARG A 178 -11.82 2.63 1.31
N GLN A 179 -12.98 2.00 1.32
CA GLN A 179 -13.49 1.30 2.51
C GLN A 179 -12.65 0.07 2.82
N LEU A 180 -12.28 -0.72 1.80
CA LEU A 180 -11.40 -1.88 1.96
C LEU A 180 -10.04 -1.47 2.54
N ALA A 181 -9.45 -0.35 2.10
CA ALA A 181 -8.21 0.17 2.68
C ALA A 181 -8.32 0.40 4.20
N VAL A 182 -9.44 0.97 4.65
CA VAL A 182 -9.71 1.17 6.09
C VAL A 182 -9.89 -0.16 6.81
N GLU A 183 -10.57 -1.13 6.21
CA GLU A 183 -10.74 -2.46 6.82
C GLU A 183 -9.39 -3.17 7.00
N GLU A 184 -8.50 -3.09 6.01
CA GLU A 184 -7.15 -3.62 6.07
C GLU A 184 -6.31 -2.95 7.18
N LEU A 185 -6.35 -1.62 7.26
CA LEU A 185 -5.67 -0.87 8.32
C LEU A 185 -6.22 -1.20 9.71
N ARG A 186 -7.55 -1.27 9.87
CA ARG A 186 -8.18 -1.62 11.15
C ARG A 186 -7.77 -3.01 11.60
N TYR A 187 -7.73 -3.99 10.70
CA TYR A 187 -7.26 -5.34 11.02
C TYR A 187 -5.84 -5.31 11.58
N LEU A 188 -4.93 -4.62 10.90
CA LEU A 188 -3.53 -4.52 11.31
C LEU A 188 -3.37 -3.74 12.64
N ILE A 189 -4.10 -2.63 12.80
CA ILE A 189 -4.10 -1.84 14.05
C ILE A 189 -4.62 -2.69 15.21
N ALA A 190 -5.70 -3.45 15.03
CA ALA A 190 -6.23 -4.34 16.07
C ALA A 190 -5.19 -5.39 16.52
N LYS A 191 -4.40 -5.90 15.57
CA LYS A 191 -3.40 -6.93 15.83
C LYS A 191 -2.15 -6.39 16.55
N TYR A 192 -1.65 -5.22 16.15
CA TYR A 192 -0.38 -4.68 16.65
C TYR A 192 -0.55 -3.63 17.76
N PHE A 193 -1.70 -2.97 17.83
CA PHE A 193 -2.03 -1.91 18.78
C PHE A 193 -3.46 -2.08 19.33
N PRO A 194 -3.78 -3.20 20.00
CA PRO A 194 -5.14 -3.51 20.45
C PRO A 194 -5.74 -2.46 21.38
N GLU A 195 -4.91 -1.80 22.19
CA GLU A 195 -5.32 -0.72 23.11
C GLU A 195 -5.74 0.57 22.38
N GLU A 196 -5.27 0.74 21.14
CA GLU A 196 -5.51 1.91 20.30
C GLU A 196 -6.54 1.63 19.20
N TYR A 197 -7.20 0.46 19.25
CA TYR A 197 -8.16 0.07 18.24
C TYR A 197 -9.37 1.00 18.20
N ILE A 198 -9.56 1.64 17.06
CA ILE A 198 -10.67 2.55 16.80
C ILE A 198 -11.86 1.73 16.29
N GLY A 199 -12.89 1.57 17.14
CA GLY A 199 -14.12 0.87 16.77
C GLY A 199 -14.86 0.14 17.89
N LYS A 200 -15.03 0.78 19.06
CA LYS A 200 -16.16 0.44 19.94
C LYS A 200 -17.42 1.16 19.50
#